data_AF-A0AAW9EF14-F1
#
_entry.id   AF-A0AAW9EF14-F1
#
_cell.length_a   1.000
_cell.length_b   1.000
_cell.length_c   1.000
_cell.angle_alpha   90.00
_cell.angle_beta   90.00
_cell.angle_gamma   90.00
#
_symmetry.space_group_name_H-M   'P 1'
#
loop_
_entity.id
_entity.type
_entity.pdbx_description
1 polymer ?
#
loop_
_entity_poly.entity_id
_entity_poly.type
_entity_poly.pdbx_seq_one_letter_code
_entity_poly.pdbx_strand_id
1 'polypeptide(L)' 'MTQTKLSTQTTTDNNQEDNDVIIEQFLDSIWLEQGLSANTLSAYRLDLQALSQWLVTQKLNWLSVTT' A
#
# COMPACT_ATOMS: atom_id res chain seq x y z
N MET A 1 -22.42 -25.67 -15.92
CA MET A 1 -22.61 -25.06 -14.59
C MET A 1 -21.22 -24.80 -14.03
N THR A 2 -20.85 -23.53 -14.06
CA THR A 2 -19.53 -23.00 -13.71
C THR A 2 -19.31 -23.02 -12.21
N GLN A 3 -18.15 -23.47 -11.74
CA GLN A 3 -17.48 -22.80 -10.64
C GLN A 3 -15.97 -22.77 -10.89
N THR A 4 -15.54 -21.61 -11.36
CA THR A 4 -14.16 -21.12 -11.44
C THR A 4 -13.57 -21.10 -10.05
N LYS A 5 -12.71 -22.07 -9.72
CA LYS A 5 -11.83 -21.94 -8.56
C LYS A 5 -10.65 -21.07 -9.00
N LEU A 6 -10.83 -19.76 -8.90
CA LEU A 6 -9.74 -18.81 -8.97
C LEU A 6 -8.82 -19.12 -7.79
N SER A 7 -7.71 -19.77 -8.10
CA SER A 7 -6.62 -19.98 -7.17
C SER A 7 -5.96 -18.62 -6.96
N THR A 8 -6.45 -17.86 -5.97
CA THR A 8 -5.70 -16.76 -5.36
C THR A 8 -4.48 -17.39 -4.72
N GLN A 9 -3.40 -17.45 -5.49
CA GLN A 9 -2.07 -17.74 -4.98
C GLN A 9 -1.81 -16.75 -3.85
N THR A 10 -1.91 -17.25 -2.64
CA THR A 10 -1.25 -16.70 -1.46
C THR A 10 0.25 -16.77 -1.73
N THR A 11 0.81 -15.74 -2.38
CA THR A 11 2.26 -15.53 -2.42
C THR A 11 2.67 -14.95 -1.07
N THR A 12 2.75 -15.87 -0.10
CA THR A 12 3.48 -15.72 1.15
C THR A 12 4.97 -15.57 0.79
N ASP A 13 5.54 -14.35 0.83
CA ASP A 13 6.87 -13.98 1.41
C ASP A 13 7.34 -12.52 1.11
N ASN A 14 6.69 -11.71 0.25
CA ASN A 14 7.25 -10.40 -0.22
C ASN A 14 6.43 -9.13 0.12
N ASN A 15 5.42 -9.22 0.99
CA ASN A 15 4.41 -8.14 1.16
C ASN A 15 4.95 -6.77 1.61
N GLN A 16 6.11 -6.70 2.27
CA GLN A 16 6.61 -5.41 2.78
C GLN A 16 7.25 -4.56 1.68
N GLU A 17 8.02 -5.19 0.77
CA GLU A 17 8.65 -4.50 -0.36
C GLU A 17 7.60 -3.99 -1.34
N ASP A 18 6.53 -4.76 -1.57
CA ASP A 18 5.40 -4.36 -2.41
C ASP A 18 4.66 -3.13 -1.84
N ASN A 19 4.51 -3.05 -0.51
CA ASN A 19 3.85 -1.92 0.14
C ASN A 19 4.67 -0.64 0.04
N ASP A 20 5.99 -0.71 0.24
CA ASP A 20 6.87 0.45 0.11
C ASP A 20 6.86 0.99 -1.33
N VAL A 21 6.87 0.11 -2.35
CA VAL A 21 6.75 0.52 -3.75
C VAL A 21 5.45 1.28 -4.02
N ILE A 22 4.32 0.81 -3.48
CA ILE A 22 3.02 1.48 -3.63
C ILE A 22 3.01 2.85 -2.96
N ILE A 23 3.59 2.96 -1.76
CA ILE A 23 3.69 4.23 -1.01
C ILE A 23 4.50 5.25 -1.82
N GLU A 24 5.66 4.86 -2.36
CA GLU A 24 6.48 5.76 -3.18
C GLU A 24 5.75 6.20 -4.45
N GLN A 25 5.07 5.29 -5.14
CA GLN A 25 4.33 5.61 -6.37
C GLN A 25 3.17 6.58 -6.12
N PHE A 26 2.50 6.47 -4.97
CA PHE A 26 1.47 7.40 -4.54
C PHE A 26 2.05 8.79 -4.22
N LEU A 27 3.18 8.83 -3.49
CA LEU A 27 3.85 10.09 -3.15
C LEU A 27 4.39 10.82 -4.39
N ASP A 28 4.95 10.09 -5.36
CA ASP A 28 5.40 10.64 -6.64
C ASP A 28 4.23 11.27 -7.42
N SER A 29 3.08 10.59 -7.42
CA SER A 29 1.86 11.08 -8.09
C SER A 29 1.38 12.40 -7.47
N ILE A 30 1.29 12.48 -6.14
CA ILE A 30 0.86 13.69 -5.44
C ILE A 30 1.89 14.82 -5.58
N TRP A 31 3.18 14.50 -5.52
CA TRP A 31 4.23 15.51 -5.65
C TRP A 31 4.17 16.21 -7.01
N LEU A 32 3.98 15.43 -8.08
CA LEU A 32 3.90 15.93 -9.45
C LEU A 32 2.65 16.80 -9.67
N GLU A 33 1.55 16.51 -8.97
CA GLU A 33 0.29 17.25 -9.09
C GLU A 33 0.19 18.50 -8.21
N GLN A 34 0.80 18.48 -7.02
CA GLN A 34 0.56 19.50 -5.99
C GLN A 34 1.78 20.34 -5.60
N GLY A 35 2.98 20.01 -6.09
CA GLY A 35 4.20 20.79 -5.78
C GLY A 35 4.51 20.84 -4.28
N LEU A 36 4.28 19.74 -3.58
CA LEU A 36 4.46 19.66 -2.13
C LEU A 36 5.93 19.84 -1.71
N SER A 37 6.14 20.43 -0.53
CA SER A 37 7.46 20.50 0.06
C SER A 37 7.97 19.10 0.45
N ALA A 38 9.29 18.91 0.41
CA ALA A 38 9.93 17.65 0.82
C ALA A 38 9.59 17.25 2.27
N ASN A 39 9.37 18.23 3.14
CA ASN A 39 9.01 18.01 4.54
C ASN A 39 7.59 17.42 4.67
N THR A 40 6.66 17.92 3.86
CA THR A 40 5.29 17.41 3.78
C THR A 40 5.25 15.99 3.23
N LEU A 41 6.01 15.71 2.16
CA LEU A 41 6.13 14.35 1.63
C LEU A 41 6.74 13.37 2.64
N SER A 42 7.73 13.82 3.41
CA SER A 42 8.36 12.99 4.43
C SER A 42 7.41 12.66 5.57
N ALA A 43 6.58 13.61 6.00
CA ALA A 43 5.52 13.36 6.97
C ALA A 43 4.51 12.33 6.45
N TYR A 44 4.00 12.51 5.22
CA TYR A 44 3.08 11.55 4.61
C TYR A 44 3.69 10.15 4.46
N ARG A 45 4.96 10.04 4.08
CA ARG A 45 5.65 8.74 4.02
C ARG A 45 5.63 8.03 5.37
N LEU A 46 5.99 8.73 6.45
CA LEU A 46 6.00 8.16 7.79
C LEU A 46 4.61 7.70 8.22
N ASP A 47 3.57 8.50 7.95
CA ASP A 47 2.19 8.16 8.27
C ASP A 47 1.71 6.91 7.49
N LEU A 48 2.01 6.84 6.19
CA LEU A 48 1.64 5.72 5.33
C LEU A 48 2.41 4.43 5.68
N GLN A 49 3.68 4.55 6.06
CA GLN A 49 4.47 3.41 6.55
C GLN A 49 3.91 2.89 7.87
N ALA A 50 3.55 3.79 8.80
CA ALA A 50 2.91 3.40 10.07
C ALA A 50 1.58 2.68 9.83
N LEU A 51 0.76 3.17 8.88
CA LEU A 51 -0.48 2.53 8.47
C LEU A 51 -0.23 1.14 7.85
N SER A 52 0.76 1.02 6.96
CA SER A 52 1.19 -0.25 6.35
C SER A 52 1.48 -1.30 7.42
N GLN A 53 2.28 -0.89 8.42
CA GLN A 53 2.73 -1.75 9.49
C GLN A 53 1.55 -2.16 10.41
N TRP A 54 0.60 -1.25 10.62
CA TRP A 54 -0.63 -1.55 11.33
C TRP A 54 -1.53 -2.55 10.56
N LEU A 55 -1.68 -2.39 9.24
CA LEU A 55 -2.46 -3.31 8.39
C LEU A 55 -1.87 -4.72 8.38
N VAL A 56 -0.54 -4.84 8.33
CA VAL A 56 0.17 -6.13 8.47
C VAL A 56 -0.19 -6.81 9.79
N THR A 57 -0.26 -6.04 10.89
CA THR A 57 -0.66 -6.55 12.21
C THR A 57 -2.10 -7.07 12.20
N GLN A 58 -2.99 -6.44 11.44
CA GLN A 58 -4.38 -6.88 11.28
C GLN A 58 -4.55 -8.02 10.25
N LYS A 59 -3.47 -8.45 9.56
CA LYS A 59 -3.52 -9.35 8.39
C LYS A 59 -4.45 -8.84 7.29
N LEU A 60 -4.57 -7.52 7.19
CA LEU A 60 -5.35 -6.84 6.17
C LEU A 60 -4.41 -6.39 5.06
N ASN A 61 -4.90 -6.49 3.83
CA ASN A 61 -4.27 -5.88 2.66
C ASN A 61 -4.91 -4.51 2.39
N TRP A 62 -4.14 -3.60 1.79
CA TRP A 62 -4.63 -2.26 1.40
C TRP A 62 -5.92 -2.30 0.56
N LEU A 63 -6.08 -3.33 -0.28
CA LEU A 63 -7.27 -3.54 -1.12
C LEU A 63 -8.51 -4.04 -0.35
N SER A 64 -8.37 -4.49 0.90
CA SER A 64 -9.50 -4.92 1.73
C SER A 64 -10.12 -3.77 2.53
N VAL A 65 -9.51 -2.58 2.54
CA VAL A 65 -10.03 -1.42 3.28
C VAL A 65 -11.10 -0.64 2.50
N THR A 66 -11.35 -1.00 1.25
CA THR A 66 -12.43 -0.42 0.45
C THR A 66 -13.77 -1.11 0.81
N THR A 67 -14.76 -0.27 1.15
CA THR A 67 -16.14 -0.57 1.61
C THR A 67 -16.85 -1.74 0.94
#